data_AF-A8WIM6-F1
#
_entry.id   AF-A8WIM6-F1
#
_cell.length_a   1.000
_cell.length_b   1.000
_cell.length_c   1.000
_cell.angle_alpha   90.00
_cell.angle_beta   90.00
_cell.angle_gamma   90.00
#
_symmetry.space_group_name_H-M   'P 1'
#
loop_
_entity.id
_entity.type
_entity.pdbx_description
1 polymer ?
#
loop_
_entity_poly.entity_id
_entity_poly.type
_entity_poly.pdbx_seq_one_letter_code
_entity_poly.pdbx_strand_id
1 'polypeptide(L)' 'MWGSHFEEKKANIKKKVIPMESTKTPKRVIKKRLKNINKAIVEIAEMKFENYEEKEEKLDALVFLKNQILTEAEDLL' A
#
# COMPACT_ATOMS: atom_id res chain seq x y z
N MET A 1 4.57 10.28 -26.90
CA MET A 1 3.28 9.64 -26.52
C MET A 1 3.49 8.78 -25.26
N TRP A 2 3.70 9.41 -24.09
CA TRP A 2 4.02 8.74 -22.81
C TRP A 2 3.03 9.08 -21.67
N GLY A 3 1.93 9.77 -21.99
CA GLY A 3 0.95 10.21 -20.98
C GLY A 3 -0.10 9.17 -20.59
N SER A 4 -0.27 8.11 -21.40
CA SER A 4 -1.44 7.21 -21.25
C SER A 4 -1.19 6.01 -20.32
N HIS A 5 0.06 5.55 -20.19
CA HIS A 5 0.33 4.32 -19.41
C HIS A 5 0.36 4.55 -17.89
N PHE A 6 0.66 5.77 -17.44
CA PHE A 6 0.69 6.12 -16.02
C PHE A 6 -0.72 6.41 -15.46
N GLU A 7 -1.59 7.02 -16.27
CA GLU A 7 -3.01 7.24 -15.97
C GLU A 7 -3.77 5.91 -15.78
N GLU A 8 -3.46 4.90 -16.60
CA GLU A 8 -4.07 3.56 -16.48
C GLU A 8 -3.74 2.87 -15.15
N LYS A 9 -2.50 3.03 -14.64
CA LYS A 9 -2.13 2.49 -13.32
C LYS A 9 -2.91 3.19 -12.19
N LYS A 10 -3.15 4.51 -12.27
CA LYS A 10 -3.95 5.24 -11.28
C LYS A 10 -5.42 4.80 -11.28
N ALA A 11 -6.00 4.56 -12.46
CA ALA A 11 -7.38 4.09 -12.59
C ALA A 11 -7.58 2.68 -12.01
N ASN A 12 -6.57 1.81 -12.11
CA ASN A 12 -6.64 0.45 -11.58
C ASN A 12 -6.42 0.38 -10.04
N ILE A 13 -5.79 1.40 -9.45
CA ILE A 13 -5.67 1.55 -7.99
C ILE A 13 -7.02 1.98 -7.38
N LYS A 14 -7.75 2.90 -8.05
CA LYS A 14 -9.11 3.33 -7.63
C LYS A 14 -10.15 2.20 -7.63
N LYS A 15 -9.89 1.06 -8.30
CA LYS A 15 -10.81 -0.07 -8.42
C LYS A 15 -10.49 -1.26 -7.50
N LYS A 16 -9.51 -1.16 -6.60
CA LYS A 16 -9.41 -2.12 -5.48
C LYS A 16 -10.41 -1.75 -4.39
N VAL A 17 -11.69 -1.77 -4.77
CA VAL A 17 -12.81 -1.97 -3.87
C VAL A 17 -12.53 -3.26 -3.13
N ILE A 18 -12.24 -3.10 -1.85
CA ILE A 18 -12.15 -4.18 -0.89
C ILE A 18 -13.51 -4.89 -0.94
N PRO A 19 -13.58 -6.22 -1.09
CA PRO A 19 -14.87 -6.90 -1.11
C PRO A 19 -15.60 -6.61 0.20
N MET A 20 -16.79 -6.03 0.09
CA MET A 20 -17.74 -5.78 1.19
C MET A 20 -18.37 -7.10 1.70
N GLU A 21 -17.61 -8.19 1.65
CA GLU A 21 -18.01 -9.55 2.03
C GLU A 21 -16.96 -10.20 2.96
N SER A 22 -16.28 -9.40 3.79
CA SER A 22 -15.53 -9.95 4.91
C SER A 22 -16.33 -9.78 6.19
N THR A 23 -16.98 -10.85 6.64
CA THR A 23 -17.54 -11.02 7.99
C THR A 23 -16.49 -10.96 9.11
N LYS A 24 -15.27 -10.49 8.81
CA LYS A 24 -14.18 -10.27 9.76
C LYS A 24 -14.23 -8.80 10.20
N THR A 25 -14.30 -8.59 11.50
CA THR A 25 -14.30 -7.26 12.14
C THR A 25 -13.28 -6.34 11.44
N PRO A 26 -13.67 -5.14 10.97
CA PRO A 26 -12.81 -4.23 10.19
C PRO A 26 -11.41 -4.03 10.80
N LYS A 27 -11.35 -3.97 12.14
CA LYS A 27 -10.12 -3.89 12.93
C LYS A 27 -9.12 -5.04 12.68
N ARG A 28 -9.59 -6.28 12.50
CA ARG A 28 -8.72 -7.44 12.19
C ARG A 28 -8.14 -7.37 10.78
N VAL A 29 -8.91 -6.88 9.81
CA VAL A 29 -8.48 -6.73 8.41
C VAL A 29 -7.39 -5.66 8.32
N ILE A 30 -7.59 -4.51 8.95
CA ILE A 30 -6.62 -3.42 9.02
C ILE A 30 -5.32 -3.88 9.70
N LYS A 31 -5.42 -4.56 10.85
CA LYS A 31 -4.24 -5.10 11.54
C LYS A 31 -3.43 -6.06 10.64
N LYS A 32 -4.11 -6.89 9.84
CA LYS A 32 -3.44 -7.80 8.89
C LYS A 32 -2.74 -7.04 7.76
N ARG A 33 -3.37 -5.99 7.22
CA ARG A 33 -2.77 -5.13 6.18
C ARG A 33 -1.54 -4.38 6.69
N LEU A 34 -1.63 -3.77 7.87
CA LEU A 34 -0.49 -3.09 8.50
C LEU A 34 0.70 -4.05 8.71
N LYS A 35 0.43 -5.28 9.18
CA LYS A 35 1.49 -6.29 9.35
C LYS A 35 2.18 -6.64 8.02
N ASN A 36 1.41 -6.77 6.94
CA ASN A 36 1.96 -7.06 5.62
C ASN A 36 2.83 -5.92 5.08
N ILE A 37 2.39 -4.66 5.24
CA ILE A 37 3.16 -3.49 4.80
C ILE A 37 4.46 -3.36 5.59
N ASN A 38 4.41 -3.52 6.91
CA ASN A 38 5.61 -3.48 7.74
C ASN A 38 6.62 -4.56 7.32
N LYS A 39 6.15 -5.76 6.95
CA LYS A 39 7.03 -6.82 6.42
C LYS A 39 7.67 -6.41 5.10
N ALA A 40 6.89 -5.85 4.17
CA ALA A 40 7.42 -5.37 2.88
C ALA A 40 8.45 -4.24 3.05
N ILE A 41 8.24 -3.32 3.99
CA ILE A 41 9.21 -2.26 4.31
C ILE A 41 10.52 -2.85 4.80
N VAL A 42 10.48 -3.85 5.70
CA VAL A 42 11.69 -4.52 6.20
C VAL A 42 12.40 -5.28 5.08
N GLU A 43 11.66 -6.01 4.25
CA GLU A 43 12.24 -6.72 3.10
C GLU A 43 12.93 -5.76 2.12
N ILE A 44 12.34 -4.58 1.83
CA ILE A 44 12.96 -3.54 1.01
C ILE A 44 14.15 -2.86 1.73
N ALA A 45 14.11 -2.72 3.05
CA ALA A 45 15.24 -2.18 3.78
C ALA A 45 16.46 -3.11 3.71
N GLU A 46 16.23 -4.42 3.78
CA GLU A 46 17.25 -5.47 3.75
C GLU A 46 17.75 -5.81 2.34
N MET A 47 16.93 -5.58 1.32
CA MET A 47 17.33 -5.76 -0.08
C MET A 47 18.49 -4.82 -0.44
N LYS A 48 19.48 -5.37 -1.17
CA LYS A 48 20.53 -4.58 -1.80
C LYS A 48 20.01 -4.02 -3.11
N PHE A 49 19.96 -2.70 -3.21
CA PHE A 49 19.56 -2.00 -4.43
C PHE A 49 20.81 -1.46 -5.12
N GLU A 50 20.92 -1.69 -6.42
CA GLU A 50 21.92 -1.02 -7.26
C GLU A 50 21.47 0.39 -7.62
N ASN A 51 20.15 0.61 -7.72
CA ASN A 51 19.53 1.91 -7.97
C ASN A 51 18.82 2.43 -6.72
N TYR A 52 19.36 3.49 -6.13
CA TYR A 52 18.82 4.14 -4.93
C TYR A 52 17.50 4.87 -5.18
N GLU A 53 17.29 5.42 -6.38
CA GLU A 53 16.07 6.15 -6.73
C GLU A 53 14.87 5.19 -6.79
N GLU A 54 15.05 4.01 -7.38
CA GLU A 54 14.03 2.96 -7.39
C GLU A 54 13.72 2.43 -5.96
N LYS A 55 14.72 2.44 -5.06
CA LYS A 55 14.51 2.08 -3.66
C LYS A 55 13.63 3.11 -2.96
N GLU A 56 13.93 4.40 -3.13
CA GLU A 56 13.15 5.48 -2.51
C GLU A 56 11.71 5.50 -3.04
N GLU A 57 11.50 5.38 -4.35
CA GLU A 57 10.14 5.33 -4.92
C GLU A 57 9.30 4.19 -4.35
N LYS A 58 9.90 3.00 -4.18
CA LYS A 58 9.21 1.84 -3.58
C LYS A 58 8.92 2.06 -2.10
N LEU A 59 9.84 2.70 -1.38
CA LEU A 59 9.66 2.98 0.05
C LEU A 59 8.57 4.03 0.26
N ASP A 60 8.56 5.09 -0.53
CA ASP A 60 7.53 6.14 -0.52
C ASP A 60 6.15 5.58 -0.83
N ALA A 61 6.04 4.69 -1.82
CA ALA A 61 4.77 4.03 -2.13
C ALA A 61 4.26 3.19 -0.94
N LEU A 62 5.13 2.49 -0.22
CA LEU A 62 4.76 1.71 0.97
C LEU A 62 4.37 2.60 2.16
N VAL A 63 5.07 3.71 2.37
CA VAL A 63 4.75 4.69 3.41
C VAL A 63 3.39 5.35 3.11
N PHE A 64 3.13 5.72 1.86
CA PHE A 64 1.83 6.26 1.43
C PHE A 64 0.70 5.26 1.72
N LEU A 65 0.88 3.99 1.34
CA LEU A 65 -0.11 2.94 1.58
C LEU A 65 -0.36 2.71 3.08
N LYS A 66 0.69 2.78 3.90
CA LYS A 66 0.59 2.68 5.36
C LYS A 66 -0.29 3.81 5.92
N ASN A 67 -0.07 5.03 5.46
CA ASN A 67 -0.84 6.19 5.91
C ASN A 67 -2.32 6.08 5.55
N GLN A 68 -2.65 5.62 4.34
CA GLN A 68 -4.05 5.36 3.95
C GLN A 68 -4.75 4.38 4.90
N ILE A 69 -4.07 3.29 5.26
CA ILE A 69 -4.65 2.28 6.17
C ILE A 69 -4.77 2.82 7.60
N LEU A 70 -3.86 3.71 8.03
CA LEU A 70 -3.98 4.37 9.33
C LEU A 70 -5.21 5.29 9.36
N THR A 71 -5.43 6.09 8.31
CA THR A 71 -6.64 6.91 8.19
C THR A 71 -7.91 6.05 8.17
N GLU A 72 -7.94 4.96 7.39
CA GLU A 72 -9.05 4.00 7.42
C GLU A 72 -9.28 3.41 8.83
N ALA A 73 -8.22 3.26 9.63
CA ALA A 73 -8.30 2.74 10.99
C ALA A 73 -8.87 3.75 11.99
N GLU A 74 -8.51 5.03 11.82
CA GLU A 74 -9.04 6.14 12.61
C GLU A 74 -10.54 6.33 12.38
N ASP A 75 -11.00 6.22 11.14
CA ASP A 75 -12.43 6.30 10.79
C ASP A 75 -13.28 5.14 11.39
N LEU A 76 -12.62 4.07 11.85
CA LEU A 76 -13.26 2.87 12.43
C LEU A 76 -13.14 2.77 13.95
N LEU A 77 -12.55 3.78 14.60
CA LEU A 77 -12.41 3.87 16.07
C LEU A 77 -13.61 4.58 16.69
#